data_AF-A0A2H6HGR7-F1
#
_entry.id   AF-A0A2H6HGR7-F1
#
_cell.length_a   1.000
_cell.length_b   1.000
_cell.length_c   1.000
_cell.angle_alpha   90.00
_cell.angle_beta   90.00
_cell.angle_gamma   90.00
#
_symmetry.space_group_name_H-M   'P 1'
#
loop_
_entity.id
_entity.type
_entity.pdbx_description
1 polymer ?
#
loop_
_entity_poly.entity_id
_entity_poly.type
_entity_poly.pdbx_seq_one_letter_code
_entity_poly.pdbx_strand_id
1 'polypeptide(L)'
;MCTTISIKDDLLVEAKAAATRTGQTADAFIEDAIRRHLDAIKISDPGPPVDPILSGPSPGLDRENADALLETMKFGLGVGG
;
A
#
# COMPACT_ATOMS: atom_id res chain seq x y z
N MET A 1 -12.85 -5.34 14.31
CA MET A 1 -12.13 -6.38 15.12
C MET A 1 -11.59 -5.68 16.35
N CYS A 2 -11.59 -6.33 17.52
CA CYS A 2 -11.04 -5.76 18.76
C CYS A 2 -9.68 -6.41 19.06
N THR A 3 -8.70 -5.61 19.45
CA THR A 3 -7.36 -6.08 19.82
C THR A 3 -6.85 -5.24 20.98
N THR A 4 -6.29 -5.90 21.99
CA THR A 4 -5.72 -5.23 23.16
C THR A 4 -4.25 -4.95 22.91
N ILE A 5 -3.83 -3.70 23.11
CA ILE A 5 -2.43 -3.27 23.02
C ILE A 5 -2.04 -2.56 24.31
N SER A 6 -0.75 -2.62 24.67
CA SER A 6 -0.20 -1.78 25.73
C SER A 6 0.29 -0.46 25.15
N ILE A 7 -0.11 0.66 25.74
CA ILE A 7 0.33 2.01 25.38
C ILE A 7 0.75 2.73 26.66
N LYS A 8 1.74 3.62 26.57
CA LYS A 8 2.12 4.48 27.70
C LYS A 8 0.96 5.43 28.03
N ASP A 9 0.69 5.62 29.32
CA ASP A 9 -0.43 6.45 29.77
C ASP A 9 -0.33 7.90 29.28
N ASP A 10 0.85 8.51 29.33
CA ASP A 10 1.06 9.88 28.84
C ASP A 10 0.70 10.01 27.35
N LEU A 11 1.10 9.02 26.55
CA LEU A 11 0.79 8.99 25.12
C LEU A 11 -0.72 8.82 24.88
N LEU A 12 -1.41 8.01 25.69
CA LEU A 12 -2.86 7.86 25.60
C LEU A 12 -3.59 9.15 25.98
N VAL A 13 -3.10 9.90 26.95
CA VAL A 13 -3.64 11.22 27.33
C VAL A 13 -3.52 12.20 26.17
N GLU A 14 -2.35 12.27 25.54
CA GLU A 14 -2.14 13.12 24.37
C GLU A 14 -3.02 12.72 23.18
N ALA A 15 -3.13 11.41 22.90
CA ALA A 15 -4.00 10.90 21.84
C ALA A 15 -5.47 11.26 22.07
N LYS A 16 -5.97 11.16 23.31
CA LYS A 16 -7.34 11.58 23.67
C LYS A 16 -7.57 13.07 23.48
N ALA A 17 -6.60 13.90 23.87
CA ALA A 17 -6.67 15.34 23.68
C ALA A 17 -6.69 15.70 22.19
N ALA A 18 -5.89 15.03 21.37
CA ALA A 18 -5.87 15.21 19.92
C ALA A 18 -7.19 14.76 19.28
N ALA A 19 -7.72 13.59 19.66
CA ALA A 19 -9.00 13.07 19.17
C ALA A 19 -10.16 14.04 19.46
N THR A 20 -10.17 14.65 20.64
CA THR A 20 -11.20 15.65 21.01
C THR A 20 -11.15 16.88 20.09
N ARG A 21 -9.94 17.34 19.73
CA ARG A 21 -9.76 18.48 18.82
C ARG A 21 -10.23 18.18 17.39
N THR A 22 -10.15 16.91 16.96
CA THR A 22 -10.58 16.47 15.63
C THR A 22 -12.03 15.95 15.61
N GLY A 23 -12.73 15.95 16.75
CA GLY A 23 -14.10 15.44 16.85
C GLY A 23 -14.20 13.92 16.69
N GLN A 24 -13.11 13.19 16.97
CA GLN A 24 -13.01 11.74 16.82
C GLN A 24 -12.98 11.04 18.18
N THR A 25 -13.29 9.74 18.20
CA THR A 25 -12.99 8.89 19.35
C THR A 25 -11.49 8.61 19.42
N ALA A 26 -10.96 8.30 20.61
CA ALA A 26 -9.56 7.94 20.78
C ALA A 26 -9.16 6.74 19.90
N ASP A 27 -10.02 5.71 19.83
CA ASP A 27 -9.79 4.52 19.01
C ASP A 27 -9.67 4.87 17.52
N ALA A 28 -10.61 5.66 16.99
CA ALA A 28 -10.58 6.06 15.58
C ALA A 28 -9.35 6.93 15.26
N PHE A 29 -8.97 7.81 16.19
CA PHE A 29 -7.76 8.63 16.05
C PHE A 29 -6.49 7.78 16.03
N ILE A 30 -6.37 6.82 16.96
CA ILE A 30 -5.21 5.92 17.06
C ILE A 30 -5.12 5.03 15.81
N GLU A 31 -6.24 4.45 15.37
CA GLU A 31 -6.30 3.62 14.16
C GLU A 31 -5.87 4.41 12.91
N ASP A 32 -6.38 5.63 12.75
CA ASP A 32 -6.05 6.48 11.62
C ASP A 32 -4.57 6.91 11.63
N ALA A 33 -4.00 7.20 12.79
CA ALA A 33 -2.59 7.51 12.94
C ALA A 33 -1.69 6.33 12.54
N ILE A 34 -2.05 5.11 12.97
CA ILE A 34 -1.33 3.88 12.59
C ILE A 34 -1.43 3.67 11.08
N ARG A 35 -2.62 3.81 10.49
CA ARG A 35 -2.83 3.64 9.05
C ARG A 35 -1.98 4.62 8.24
N ARG A 36 -2.03 5.91 8.58
CA ARG A 36 -1.21 6.94 7.91
C ARG A 36 0.28 6.66 7.99
N HIS A 37 0.77 6.20 9.14
CA HIS A 37 2.18 5.86 9.30
C HIS A 37 2.59 4.67 8.42
N LEU A 38 1.75 3.62 8.39
CA LEU A 38 2.01 2.45 7.55
C LEU A 38 1.95 2.77 6.05
N ASP A 39 1.00 3.61 5.62
CA ASP A 39 0.93 4.06 4.23
C ASP A 39 2.15 4.89 3.84
N ALA A 40 2.63 5.78 4.73
CA ALA A 40 3.86 6.53 4.49
C ALA A 40 5.09 5.62 4.32
N ILE A 41 5.17 4.53 5.10
CA ILE A 41 6.24 3.52 4.96
C ILE A 41 6.12 2.80 3.61
N LYS A 42 4.92 2.35 3.21
CA LYS A 42 4.71 1.65 1.94
C LYS A 42 5.10 2.48 0.72
N ILE A 43 4.76 3.77 0.73
CA ILE A 43 5.12 4.69 -0.37
C ILE A 43 6.64 4.91 -0.41
N SER A 44 7.30 4.87 0.75
CA SER A 44 8.74 5.06 0.88
C SER A 44 9.57 3.82 0.57
N ASP A 45 8.94 2.66 0.34
CA ASP A 45 9.57 1.44 -0.14
C ASP A 45 9.31 1.29 -1.65
N PRO A 46 10.07 1.98 -2.53
CA PRO A 46 10.21 1.52 -3.89
C PRO A 46 11.03 0.23 -3.77
N GLY A 47 10.34 -0.90 -3.60
CA GLY A 47 10.97 -2.21 -3.75
C GLY A 47 11.86 -2.17 -4.99
N PRO A 48 13.02 -2.85 -4.97
CA PRO A 48 14.04 -2.69 -6.00
C PRO A 48 13.37 -2.76 -7.37
N PRO A 49 13.67 -1.83 -8.30
CA PRO A 49 13.04 -1.81 -9.61
C PRO A 49 13.20 -3.21 -10.18
N VAL A 50 12.08 -3.93 -10.26
CA VAL A 50 12.05 -5.18 -11.02
C VAL A 50 12.14 -4.70 -12.46
N ASP A 51 13.34 -4.78 -13.02
CA ASP A 51 13.47 -4.78 -14.46
C ASP A 51 12.48 -5.85 -14.95
N PRO A 52 11.48 -5.51 -15.78
CA PRO A 52 10.64 -6.51 -16.39
C PRO A 52 11.55 -7.29 -17.33
N ILE A 53 12.23 -8.30 -16.81
CA ILE A 53 12.94 -9.26 -17.61
C ILE A 53 11.83 -10.04 -18.33
N LEU A 54 11.41 -9.54 -19.49
CA LEU A 54 10.70 -10.25 -20.54
C LEU A 54 11.64 -11.34 -21.10
N SER A 55 12.06 -12.27 -20.24
CA SER A 55 12.83 -13.45 -20.62
C SER A 55 11.88 -14.47 -21.22
N GLY A 56 11.78 -14.43 -22.54
CA GLY A 56 11.13 -15.46 -23.34
C GLY A 56 10.49 -14.86 -24.60
N PRO A 57 10.65 -15.47 -25.79
CA PRO A 57 9.88 -15.05 -26.95
C PRO A 57 8.41 -15.41 -26.72
N SER A 58 7.59 -14.41 -26.36
CA SER A 58 6.14 -14.52 -26.40
C SER A 58 5.73 -14.55 -27.87
N PRO A 59 5.18 -15.65 -28.42
CA PRO A 59 4.83 -15.70 -29.82
C PRO A 59 3.63 -14.76 -30.06
N GLY A 60 3.84 -13.72 -30.86
CA GLY A 60 2.80 -12.77 -31.28
C GLY A 60 2.85 -11.38 -30.63
N LEU A 61 3.81 -11.09 -29.74
CA LEU A 61 3.97 -9.75 -29.17
C LEU A 61 5.04 -8.96 -29.94
N ASP A 62 4.59 -8.03 -30.77
CA ASP A 62 5.48 -7.11 -31.47
C ASP A 62 6.00 -6.06 -30.48
N ARG A 63 7.24 -6.24 -30.02
CA ARG A 63 7.83 -5.50 -28.88
C ARG A 63 8.15 -4.04 -29.21
N GLU A 64 8.13 -3.66 -30.46
CA GLU A 64 8.34 -2.30 -30.95
C GLU A 64 7.05 -1.46 -31.00
N ASN A 65 5.89 -2.08 -30.76
CA ASN A 65 4.62 -1.37 -30.70
C ASN A 65 4.20 -1.11 -29.24
N ALA A 66 4.40 0.13 -28.77
CA ALA A 66 4.11 0.55 -27.39
C ALA A 66 2.64 0.31 -26.97
N ASP A 67 1.70 0.38 -27.92
CA ASP A 67 0.27 0.14 -27.67
C ASP A 67 -0.03 -1.32 -27.30
N ALA A 68 0.63 -2.27 -27.97
CA ALA A 68 0.45 -3.70 -27.72
C ALA A 68 0.98 -4.14 -26.33
N LEU A 69 2.03 -3.48 -25.84
CA LEU A 69 2.57 -3.67 -24.50
C LEU A 69 1.62 -3.15 -23.42
N LEU A 70 1.00 -1.99 -23.66
CA LEU A 70 0.04 -1.36 -22.75
C LEU A 70 -1.26 -2.16 -22.61
N GLU A 71 -1.77 -2.72 -23.72
CA GLU A 71 -2.94 -3.60 -23.72
C GLU A 71 -2.68 -4.88 -22.88
N THR A 72 -1.49 -5.46 -22.99
CA THR A 72 -1.10 -6.67 -22.25
C THR A 72 -0.99 -6.43 -20.73
N MET A 73 -0.50 -5.26 -20.33
CA MET A 73 -0.45 -4.86 -18.91
C MET A 73 -1.84 -4.58 -18.32
N LYS A 74 -2.79 -4.11 -19.13
CA LYS A 74 -4.17 -3.85 -18.70
C LYS A 74 -5.00 -5.11 -18.51
N PHE A 75 -4.79 -6.15 -19.32
CA PHE A 75 -5.65 -7.34 -19.32
C PHE A 75 -5.20 -8.50 -18.44
N GLY A 76 -4.05 -8.40 -17.77
CA GLY A 76 -3.68 -9.30 -16.66
C GLY A 76 -3.89 -10.80 -16.97
N LEU A 77 -3.44 -11.28 -18.12
CA LEU A 77 -3.47 -12.72 -18.40
C LEU A 77 -2.30 -13.40 -17.69
N GLY A 78 -2.56 -13.81 -16.45
CA GLY A 78 -1.87 -14.95 -15.86
C GLY A 78 -2.23 -16.20 -16.65
N VAL A 79 -1.27 -16.78 -17.36
CA VAL A 79 -1.38 -18.15 -17.87
C VAL A 79 -0.32 -18.97 -17.15
N GLY A 80 -0.72 -19.59 -16.04
CA GLY A 80 0.02 -20.65 -15.38
C GLY A 80 -0.77 -21.95 -15.50
N GLY A 81 -0.09 -23.00 -15.97
CA GLY A 81 -0.62 -24.35 -16.12
C GLY A 81 -0.04 -25.06 -17.34
#